data_AF-A0A8T4Q3I4-F1
#
_entry.id   AF-A0A8T4Q3I4-F1
#
_cell.length_a   1.000
_cell.length_b   1.000
_cell.length_c   1.000
_cell.angle_alpha   90.00
_cell.angle_beta   90.00
_cell.angle_gamma   90.00
#
_symmetry.space_group_name_H-M   'P 1'
#
loop_
_entity.id
_entity.type
_entity.pdbx_description
1 polymer ?
#
loop_
_entity_poly.entity_id
_entity_poly.type
_entity_poly.pdbx_seq_one_letter_code
_entity_poly.pdbx_strand_id
1 'polypeptide(L)'
;MENKQKKSGFGLGKIMTYMMIITLIFSLVNTVQLVQANIQHKDHLSMMMSKSQGSLLFNSIGSSISDTNNIMPHGIPAIYGAELGVSFDDVSAQNPQKADATIKKLGELDRSLTLSGNDLERYIDIGMNISCEYCCGAQAVIFQNGQAACSCAHSFAMRGLAKYLITEHGNEYTNDQILEEMGKWKTLFFPGPMTAKAKALSEKGIELNYINLASNKYRGIEKGLQAAADGSGMVGGC
;
A
#
# COMPACT_ATOMS: atom_id res chain seq x y z
N MET A 1 46.75 1.36 83.62
CA MET A 1 46.31 2.10 82.42
C MET A 1 45.64 1.08 81.51
N GLU A 2 44.32 1.01 81.51
CA GLU A 2 43.57 -0.04 80.79
C GLU A 2 42.63 0.61 79.77
N ASN A 3 42.78 0.21 78.53
CA ASN A 3 42.33 0.89 77.32
C ASN A 3 40.90 0.43 76.96
N LYS A 4 39.91 1.33 77.08
CA LYS A 4 38.51 1.06 76.67
C LYS A 4 38.36 1.20 75.16
N GLN A 5 38.36 0.07 74.44
CA GLN A 5 37.88 0.02 73.05
C GLN A 5 36.34 0.10 73.00
N LYS A 6 35.81 1.20 72.48
CA LYS A 6 34.39 1.43 72.21
C LYS A 6 34.03 0.85 70.84
N LYS A 7 33.43 -0.34 70.80
CA LYS A 7 32.89 -0.93 69.56
C LYS A 7 31.64 -0.17 69.12
N SER A 8 31.74 0.60 68.03
CA SER A 8 30.60 1.22 67.36
C SER A 8 29.91 0.18 66.46
N GLY A 9 28.80 -0.39 66.92
CA GLY A 9 27.92 -1.20 66.09
C GLY A 9 27.22 -0.34 65.05
N PHE A 10 27.79 -0.26 63.85
CA PHE A 10 27.13 0.36 62.70
C PHE A 10 26.02 -0.61 62.24
N GLY A 11 24.78 -0.31 62.64
CA GLY A 11 23.64 -1.21 62.53
C GLY A 11 23.31 -1.59 61.09
N LEU A 12 23.44 -2.89 60.79
CA LEU A 12 23.07 -3.54 59.54
C LEU A 12 21.65 -3.16 59.04
N GLY A 13 20.75 -2.88 59.99
CA GLY A 13 19.39 -2.42 59.69
C GLY A 13 19.32 -1.10 58.92
N LYS A 14 20.23 -0.15 59.18
CA LYS A 14 20.25 1.13 58.44
C LYS A 14 20.64 0.92 56.98
N ILE A 15 21.56 -0.01 56.70
CA ILE A 15 22.03 -0.30 55.35
C ILE A 15 20.89 -0.87 54.48
N MET A 16 20.07 -1.78 55.03
CA MET A 16 18.91 -2.31 54.31
C MET A 16 17.86 -1.25 54.02
N THR A 17 17.59 -0.33 54.95
CA THR A 17 16.65 0.77 54.71
C THR A 17 17.13 1.68 53.58
N TYR A 18 18.43 2.01 53.52
CA TYR A 18 18.98 2.81 52.42
C TYR A 18 18.90 2.09 51.07
N MET A 19 19.15 0.79 51.02
CA MET A 19 19.05 -0.01 49.79
C MET A 19 17.61 -0.03 49.22
N MET A 20 16.59 -0.18 50.07
CA MET A 20 15.19 -0.13 49.61
C MET A 20 14.77 1.26 49.10
N ILE A 21 15.28 2.33 49.72
CA ILE A 21 14.99 3.69 49.26
C ILE A 21 15.63 3.93 47.89
N ILE A 22 16.86 3.45 47.67
CA ILE A 22 17.57 3.61 46.39
C ILE A 22 16.84 2.86 45.26
N THR A 23 16.36 1.63 45.50
CA THR A 23 15.65 0.86 44.46
C THR A 23 14.29 1.49 44.10
N LEU A 24 13.57 2.04 45.07
CA LEU A 24 12.33 2.78 44.82
C LEU A 24 12.57 4.05 44.01
N ILE A 25 13.62 4.82 44.32
CA ILE A 25 13.98 6.02 43.56
C ILE A 25 14.33 5.64 42.12
N PHE A 26 15.10 4.57 41.91
CA PHE A 26 15.48 4.13 40.56
C PHE A 26 14.27 3.69 39.72
N SER A 27 13.30 3.00 40.35
CA SER A 27 12.05 2.62 39.68
C SER A 27 11.21 3.84 39.28
N LEU A 28 11.14 4.87 40.13
CA LEU A 28 10.44 6.13 39.84
C LEU A 28 11.09 6.92 38.71
N VAL A 29 12.42 6.96 38.63
CA VAL A 29 13.11 7.67 37.54
C VAL A 29 12.85 6.99 36.19
N ASN A 30 12.84 5.66 36.14
CA ASN A 30 12.57 4.92 34.91
C ASN A 30 11.13 5.11 34.40
N THR A 31 10.13 5.19 35.29
CA THR A 31 8.73 5.43 34.87
C THR A 31 8.51 6.85 34.37
N VAL A 32 9.19 7.85 34.94
CA VAL A 32 9.12 9.24 34.47
C VAL A 32 9.72 9.40 33.07
N GLN A 33 10.84 8.72 32.76
CA GLN A 33 11.44 8.76 31.42
C GLN A 33 10.53 8.14 30.35
N LEU A 34 9.84 7.02 30.66
CA LEU A 34 8.87 6.39 29.77
C LEU A 34 7.65 7.28 29.50
N VAL A 35 7.16 7.99 30.53
CA VAL A 35 6.02 8.91 30.37
C VAL A 35 6.43 10.13 29.53
N GLN A 36 7.63 10.69 29.72
CA GLN A 36 8.13 11.80 28.90
C GLN A 36 8.32 11.41 27.42
N ALA A 37 8.80 10.20 27.14
CA ALA A 37 8.89 9.69 25.76
C ALA A 37 7.51 9.57 25.08
N ASN A 38 6.49 9.15 25.81
CA ASN A 38 5.12 9.06 25.29
C ASN A 38 4.44 10.43 25.12
N ILE A 39 4.80 11.44 25.93
CA ILE A 39 4.26 12.80 25.79
C ILE A 39 4.87 13.51 24.58
N GLN A 40 6.18 13.37 24.34
CA GLN A 40 6.82 13.96 23.16
C GLN A 40 6.29 13.39 21.84
N HIS A 41 5.86 12.12 21.82
CA HIS A 41 5.21 11.54 20.65
C HIS A 41 3.80 12.11 20.40
N LYS A 42 3.09 12.59 21.43
CA LYS A 42 1.78 13.25 21.27
C LYS A 42 1.91 14.72 20.85
N ASP A 43 2.90 15.43 21.36
CA ASP A 43 3.10 16.85 21.02
C ASP A 43 3.63 17.03 19.59
N HIS A 44 4.48 16.11 19.11
CA HIS A 44 4.91 16.12 17.71
C HIS A 44 3.79 15.74 16.73
N LEU A 45 2.85 14.88 17.15
CA LEU A 45 1.63 14.56 16.37
C LEU A 45 0.64 15.73 16.36
N SER A 46 0.49 16.44 17.47
CA SER A 46 -0.41 17.60 17.58
C SER A 46 0.12 18.82 16.80
N MET A 47 1.44 19.03 16.80
CA MET A 47 2.05 20.15 16.05
C MET A 47 2.09 19.93 14.53
N MET A 48 1.94 18.68 14.06
CA MET A 48 1.74 18.36 12.63
C MET A 48 0.27 18.44 12.17
N MET A 49 -0.70 18.64 13.09
CA MET A 49 -2.13 18.74 12.73
C MET A 49 -2.75 20.13 12.93
N SER A 50 -1.96 21.16 13.24
CA SER A 50 -2.45 22.52 13.53
C SER A 50 -2.04 23.58 12.49
N LYS A 51 -1.62 23.17 11.28
CA LYS A 51 -1.30 24.12 10.17
C LYS A 51 -1.97 23.80 8.83
N SER A 52 -3.12 23.12 8.83
CA SER A 52 -3.94 22.95 7.62
C SER A 52 -5.39 23.41 7.78
N GLN A 53 -5.66 24.43 8.61
CA GLN A 53 -6.87 25.26 8.44
C GLN A 53 -6.63 26.31 7.36
N GLY A 54 -6.47 25.81 6.14
CA GLY A 54 -6.69 26.52 4.90
C GLY A 54 -7.57 25.62 4.07
N SER A 55 -8.83 26.00 3.93
CA SER A 55 -9.83 25.41 3.05
C SER A 55 -9.22 24.95 1.73
N LEU A 56 -8.90 23.66 1.64
CA LEU A 56 -8.59 22.98 0.39
C LEU A 56 -9.39 21.68 0.41
N LEU A 57 -10.33 21.65 -0.52
CA LEU A 57 -11.06 20.47 -0.95
C LEU A 57 -10.08 19.30 -1.05
N PHE A 58 -10.31 18.26 -0.25
CA PHE A 58 -9.55 17.01 -0.34
C PHE A 58 -10.06 16.23 -1.56
N ASN A 59 -9.75 16.77 -2.75
CA ASN A 59 -9.78 16.10 -4.04
C ASN A 59 -8.32 15.81 -4.41
N SER A 60 -7.66 14.95 -3.63
CA SER A 60 -6.42 14.31 -4.08
C SER A 60 -6.81 13.12 -4.93
N ILE A 61 -7.17 13.37 -6.18
CA ILE A 61 -7.40 12.34 -7.18
C ILE A 61 -6.02 11.78 -7.57
N GLY A 62 -5.61 10.68 -6.93
CA GLY A 62 -4.39 9.95 -7.24
C GLY A 62 -3.13 10.44 -6.51
N SER A 63 -2.34 9.52 -5.96
CA SER A 63 -0.97 9.82 -5.53
C SER A 63 -0.12 10.18 -6.75
N SER A 64 0.37 11.42 -6.80
CA SER A 64 1.32 11.86 -7.83
C SER A 64 2.63 11.10 -7.68
N ILE A 65 3.08 10.45 -8.76
CA ILE A 65 4.36 9.76 -8.84
C ILE A 65 5.40 10.74 -9.35
N SER A 66 6.50 10.91 -8.61
CA SER A 66 7.53 11.92 -8.93
C SER A 66 8.68 11.40 -9.78
N ASP A 67 8.84 10.07 -9.90
CA ASP A 67 9.93 9.44 -10.64
C ASP A 67 9.36 8.43 -11.66
N THR A 68 9.56 8.70 -12.95
CA THR A 68 9.14 7.82 -14.05
C THR A 68 9.85 6.46 -14.04
N ASN A 69 10.99 6.35 -13.36
CA ASN A 69 11.75 5.11 -13.23
C ASN A 69 11.33 4.29 -11.99
N ASN A 70 10.52 4.87 -11.10
CA ASN A 70 10.07 4.23 -9.88
C ASN A 70 8.54 4.34 -9.75
N ILE A 71 7.83 3.70 -10.68
CA ILE A 71 6.36 3.64 -10.68
C ILE A 71 5.83 2.38 -9.99
N MET A 72 6.68 1.42 -9.66
CA MET A 72 6.28 0.12 -9.13
C MET A 72 6.06 0.26 -7.62
N PRO A 73 4.87 -0.09 -7.11
CA PRO A 73 4.59 -0.06 -5.69
C PRO A 73 5.37 -1.17 -4.97
N HIS A 74 5.62 -0.97 -3.69
CA HIS A 74 6.32 -1.90 -2.81
C HIS A 74 5.57 -2.09 -1.49
N GLY A 75 5.85 -3.19 -0.79
CA GLY A 75 5.28 -3.48 0.52
C GLY A 75 3.87 -4.07 0.47
N ILE A 76 3.18 -3.97 1.60
CA ILE A 76 1.84 -4.54 1.80
C ILE A 76 0.81 -3.42 1.56
N PRO A 77 -0.22 -3.63 0.73
CA PRO A 77 -1.33 -2.68 0.60
C PRO A 77 -1.95 -2.35 1.96
N ALA A 78 -2.14 -1.07 2.25
CA ALA A 78 -2.40 -0.57 3.61
C ALA A 78 -3.67 -1.14 4.27
N ILE A 79 -4.71 -1.40 3.49
CA ILE A 79 -6.02 -1.85 3.98
C ILE A 79 -6.15 -3.37 3.78
N TYR A 80 -6.21 -3.81 2.53
CA TYR A 80 -6.54 -5.20 2.19
C TYR A 80 -5.34 -6.16 2.14
N GLY A 81 -4.11 -5.65 2.18
CA GLY A 81 -2.92 -6.46 1.91
C GLY A 81 -2.71 -7.57 2.94
N ALA A 82 -2.87 -7.24 4.22
CA ALA A 82 -2.78 -8.21 5.32
C ALA A 82 -3.96 -9.21 5.31
N GLU A 83 -5.16 -8.73 4.98
CA GLU A 83 -6.40 -9.53 4.96
C GLU A 83 -6.36 -10.61 3.88
N LEU A 84 -5.92 -10.24 2.67
CA LEU A 84 -5.74 -11.17 1.56
C LEU A 84 -4.41 -11.94 1.65
N GLY A 85 -3.49 -11.51 2.51
CA GLY A 85 -2.12 -12.04 2.56
C GLY A 85 -1.42 -11.89 1.21
N VAL A 86 -1.41 -10.66 0.69
CA VAL A 86 -0.76 -10.27 -0.56
C VAL A 86 0.15 -9.07 -0.33
N SER A 87 1.26 -9.01 -1.06
CA SER A 87 2.17 -7.88 -1.10
C SER A 87 2.46 -7.51 -2.56
N PHE A 88 2.72 -6.23 -2.81
CA PHE A 88 3.23 -5.78 -4.10
C PHE A 88 4.57 -6.46 -4.44
N ASP A 89 5.39 -6.76 -3.42
CA ASP A 89 6.68 -7.44 -3.59
C ASP A 89 6.53 -8.93 -3.95
N ASP A 90 5.31 -9.48 -3.93
CA ASP A 90 5.06 -10.86 -4.36
C ASP A 90 5.09 -11.03 -5.88
N VAL A 91 4.89 -9.94 -6.63
CA VAL A 91 4.76 -9.96 -8.09
C VAL A 91 6.03 -9.40 -8.71
N SER A 92 6.92 -10.29 -9.12
CA SER A 92 8.18 -9.96 -9.77
C SER A 92 8.62 -11.04 -10.75
N ALA A 93 9.29 -10.63 -11.83
CA ALA A 93 9.90 -11.54 -12.80
C ALA A 93 10.99 -12.45 -12.17
N GLN A 94 11.55 -12.06 -11.03
CA GLN A 94 12.54 -12.86 -10.30
C GLN A 94 11.92 -14.01 -9.50
N ASN A 95 10.60 -13.97 -9.25
CA ASN A 95 9.89 -15.01 -8.52
C ASN A 95 8.53 -15.32 -9.17
N PRO A 96 8.53 -15.95 -10.35
CA PRO A 96 7.31 -16.19 -11.12
C PRO A 96 6.30 -17.08 -10.38
N GLN A 97 6.76 -18.04 -9.58
CA GLN A 97 5.86 -18.91 -8.81
C GLN A 97 5.06 -18.14 -7.76
N LYS A 98 5.71 -17.18 -7.07
CA LYS A 98 5.03 -16.32 -6.09
C LYS A 98 4.11 -15.33 -6.79
N ALA A 99 4.54 -14.78 -7.93
CA ALA A 99 3.69 -13.92 -8.76
C ALA A 99 2.42 -14.66 -9.22
N ASP A 100 2.55 -15.89 -9.73
CA ASP A 100 1.43 -16.72 -10.13
C ASP A 100 0.49 -17.05 -8.97
N ALA A 101 1.04 -17.36 -7.79
CA ALA A 101 0.24 -17.61 -6.60
C ALA A 101 -0.59 -16.38 -6.19
N THR A 102 0.02 -15.18 -6.22
CA THR A 102 -0.68 -13.92 -5.90
C THR A 102 -1.73 -13.57 -6.96
N ILE A 103 -1.40 -13.69 -8.25
CA ILE A 103 -2.36 -13.47 -9.35
C ILE A 103 -3.53 -14.44 -9.24
N LYS A 104 -3.26 -15.72 -8.96
CA LYS A 104 -4.30 -16.73 -8.78
C LYS A 104 -5.20 -16.39 -7.59
N LYS A 105 -4.63 -16.02 -6.44
CA LYS A 105 -5.39 -15.66 -5.25
C LYS A 105 -6.33 -14.49 -5.53
N LEU A 106 -5.84 -13.42 -6.15
CA LEU A 106 -6.68 -12.28 -6.54
C LEU A 106 -7.73 -12.70 -7.59
N GLY A 107 -7.38 -13.58 -8.52
CA GLY A 107 -8.29 -14.09 -9.54
C GLY A 107 -9.39 -15.02 -9.02
N GLU A 108 -9.17 -15.72 -7.90
CA GLU A 108 -10.19 -16.55 -7.24
C GLU A 108 -11.34 -15.68 -6.72
N LEU A 109 -11.06 -14.44 -6.29
CA LEU A 109 -12.07 -13.46 -5.87
C LEU A 109 -13.05 -13.12 -7.01
N ASP A 110 -12.59 -13.07 -8.26
CA ASP A 110 -13.45 -12.80 -9.42
C ASP A 110 -14.52 -13.90 -9.60
N ARG A 111 -14.17 -15.13 -9.22
CA ARG A 111 -15.06 -16.31 -9.36
C ARG A 111 -15.98 -16.47 -8.16
N SER A 112 -15.56 -16.06 -6.97
CA SER A 112 -16.33 -16.22 -5.74
C SER A 112 -17.30 -15.05 -5.49
N LEU A 113 -16.98 -13.84 -5.95
CA LEU A 113 -17.77 -12.65 -5.69
C LEU A 113 -18.70 -12.32 -6.85
N THR A 114 -19.96 -12.07 -6.51
CA THR A 114 -21.00 -11.62 -7.45
C THR A 114 -21.53 -10.28 -6.98
N LEU A 115 -21.61 -9.31 -7.90
CA LEU A 115 -22.09 -7.96 -7.62
C LEU A 115 -23.49 -7.76 -8.20
N SER A 116 -24.27 -6.90 -7.56
CA SER A 116 -25.60 -6.50 -8.03
C SER A 116 -25.91 -5.07 -7.60
N GLY A 117 -26.93 -4.45 -8.21
CA GLY A 117 -27.34 -3.08 -7.89
C GLY A 117 -26.19 -2.07 -8.00
N ASN A 118 -26.09 -1.18 -7.01
CA ASN A 118 -25.09 -0.12 -6.96
C ASN A 118 -23.64 -0.63 -7.05
N ASP A 119 -23.34 -1.79 -6.46
CA ASP A 119 -21.99 -2.34 -6.50
C ASP A 119 -21.59 -2.80 -7.90
N LEU A 120 -22.56 -3.33 -8.67
CA LEU A 120 -22.33 -3.67 -10.08
C LEU A 120 -22.11 -2.42 -10.92
N GLU A 121 -22.85 -1.34 -10.67
CA GLU A 121 -22.67 -0.06 -11.37
C GLU A 121 -21.28 0.53 -11.11
N ARG A 122 -20.85 0.55 -9.84
CA ARG A 122 -19.48 0.95 -9.46
C ARG A 122 -18.43 0.10 -10.16
N TYR A 123 -18.63 -1.22 -10.18
CA TYR A 123 -17.71 -2.14 -10.84
C TYR A 123 -17.63 -1.91 -12.35
N ILE A 124 -18.76 -1.61 -13.00
CA ILE A 124 -18.77 -1.25 -14.42
C ILE A 124 -17.97 0.03 -14.65
N ASP A 125 -18.20 1.07 -13.85
CA ASP A 125 -17.48 2.34 -13.93
C ASP A 125 -15.95 2.14 -13.78
N ILE A 126 -15.52 1.47 -12.71
CA ILE A 126 -14.11 1.20 -12.45
C ILE A 126 -13.49 0.31 -13.54
N GLY A 127 -14.14 -0.81 -13.83
CA GLY A 127 -13.62 -1.84 -14.73
C GLY A 127 -13.54 -1.38 -16.19
N MET A 128 -14.38 -0.44 -16.62
CA MET A 128 -14.30 0.16 -17.96
C MET A 128 -13.17 1.21 -18.09
N ASN A 129 -12.76 1.83 -16.97
CA ASN A 129 -11.75 2.88 -16.97
C ASN A 129 -10.31 2.34 -16.97
N ILE A 130 -10.08 1.09 -16.56
CA ILE A 130 -8.76 0.45 -16.66
C ILE A 130 -8.55 -0.20 -18.04
N SER A 131 -7.39 0.04 -18.65
CA SER A 131 -7.04 -0.58 -19.93
C SER A 131 -6.56 -2.03 -19.78
N CYS A 132 -6.85 -2.89 -20.77
CA CYS A 132 -6.44 -4.31 -20.79
C CYS A 132 -5.68 -4.68 -22.09
N GLU A 133 -4.69 -3.86 -22.45
CA GLU A 133 -4.07 -3.82 -23.77
C GLU A 133 -2.90 -4.79 -23.99
N TYR A 134 -2.20 -5.23 -22.93
CA TYR A 134 -0.88 -5.85 -23.08
C TYR A 134 -0.89 -7.38 -23.22
N CYS A 135 -1.97 -8.06 -22.85
CA CYS A 135 -2.05 -9.52 -22.95
C CYS A 135 -2.77 -9.97 -24.22
N CYS A 136 -4.06 -9.62 -24.37
CA CYS A 136 -4.91 -10.03 -25.50
C CYS A 136 -5.46 -8.87 -26.33
N GLY A 137 -5.06 -7.63 -26.01
CA GLY A 137 -5.53 -6.44 -26.72
C GLY A 137 -6.96 -5.99 -26.40
N ALA A 138 -7.62 -6.55 -25.38
CA ALA A 138 -8.94 -6.10 -24.92
C ALA A 138 -8.94 -4.60 -24.58
N GLN A 139 -10.07 -3.92 -24.75
CA GLN A 139 -10.17 -2.49 -24.41
C GLN A 139 -10.05 -2.29 -22.91
N ALA A 140 -10.95 -2.90 -22.14
CA ALA A 140 -10.99 -2.85 -20.69
C ALA A 140 -11.01 -4.27 -20.10
N VAL A 141 -11.04 -4.41 -18.77
CA VAL A 141 -11.11 -5.74 -18.12
C VAL A 141 -12.50 -6.37 -18.22
N ILE A 142 -13.52 -5.56 -18.49
CA ILE A 142 -14.92 -5.94 -18.68
C ILE A 142 -15.53 -5.28 -19.92
N PHE A 143 -16.68 -5.79 -20.34
CA PHE A 143 -17.59 -5.12 -21.27
C PHE A 143 -18.53 -4.18 -20.51
N GLN A 144 -19.25 -3.32 -21.24
CA GLN A 144 -20.21 -2.36 -20.67
C GLN A 144 -21.35 -3.00 -19.87
N ASN A 145 -21.60 -4.29 -20.05
CA ASN A 145 -22.59 -5.05 -19.29
C ASN A 145 -22.01 -5.71 -18.02
N GLY A 146 -20.76 -5.40 -17.64
CA GLY A 146 -20.09 -5.96 -16.47
C GLY A 146 -19.50 -7.37 -16.68
N GLN A 147 -19.71 -7.99 -17.84
CA GLN A 147 -19.12 -9.31 -18.12
C GLN A 147 -17.62 -9.18 -18.41
N ALA A 148 -16.86 -10.23 -18.09
CA ALA A 148 -15.43 -10.29 -18.38
C ALA A 148 -15.13 -10.09 -19.87
N ALA A 149 -14.23 -9.16 -20.20
CA ALA A 149 -13.80 -8.92 -21.58
C ALA A 149 -12.76 -9.93 -22.07
N CYS A 150 -12.02 -10.54 -21.15
CA CYS A 150 -11.01 -11.56 -21.45
C CYS A 150 -10.80 -12.54 -20.30
N SER A 151 -10.23 -13.71 -20.63
CA SER A 151 -9.93 -14.82 -19.71
C SER A 151 -8.46 -14.88 -19.29
N CYS A 152 -7.71 -13.77 -19.38
CA CYS A 152 -6.32 -13.71 -18.95
C CYS A 152 -6.23 -13.70 -17.42
N ALA A 153 -5.22 -14.35 -16.84
CA ALA A 153 -4.99 -14.41 -15.38
C ALA A 153 -4.95 -13.02 -14.72
N HIS A 154 -4.26 -12.05 -15.35
CA HIS A 154 -4.21 -10.67 -14.85
C HIS A 154 -5.57 -9.98 -14.87
N SER A 155 -6.43 -10.31 -15.83
CA SER A 155 -7.78 -9.75 -15.90
C SER A 155 -8.68 -10.34 -14.81
N PHE A 156 -8.55 -11.65 -14.52
CA PHE A 156 -9.16 -12.24 -13.34
C PHE A 156 -8.69 -11.53 -12.06
N ALA A 157 -7.38 -11.34 -11.89
CA ALA A 157 -6.83 -10.67 -10.70
C ALA A 157 -7.35 -9.22 -10.54
N MET A 158 -7.34 -8.43 -11.61
CA MET A 158 -7.85 -7.05 -11.58
C MET A 158 -9.35 -6.99 -11.27
N ARG A 159 -10.17 -7.83 -11.92
CA ARG A 159 -11.62 -7.88 -11.65
C ARG A 159 -11.91 -8.37 -10.24
N GLY A 160 -11.18 -9.39 -9.77
CA GLY A 160 -11.32 -9.93 -8.43
C GLY A 160 -10.97 -8.92 -7.35
N LEU A 161 -9.87 -8.18 -7.52
CA LEU A 161 -9.52 -7.08 -6.63
C LEU A 161 -10.60 -5.99 -6.62
N ALA A 162 -11.08 -5.56 -7.79
CA ALA A 162 -12.13 -4.55 -7.87
C ALA A 162 -13.40 -4.99 -7.13
N LYS A 163 -13.85 -6.24 -7.35
CA LYS A 163 -14.99 -6.81 -6.65
C LYS A 163 -14.79 -6.82 -5.13
N TYR A 164 -13.64 -7.31 -4.66
CA TYR A 164 -13.32 -7.36 -3.23
C TYR A 164 -13.32 -5.96 -2.59
N LEU A 165 -12.66 -4.99 -3.22
CA LEU A 165 -12.61 -3.63 -2.68
C LEU A 165 -13.98 -2.95 -2.66
N ILE A 166 -14.86 -3.26 -3.62
CA ILE A 166 -16.23 -2.76 -3.61
C ILE A 166 -17.04 -3.42 -2.49
N THR A 167 -16.95 -4.75 -2.32
CA THR A 167 -17.78 -5.47 -1.35
C THR A 167 -17.32 -5.26 0.09
N GLU A 168 -16.02 -5.38 0.34
CA GLU A 168 -15.47 -5.36 1.71
C GLU A 168 -15.09 -3.95 2.16
N HIS A 169 -14.66 -3.08 1.24
CA HIS A 169 -14.15 -1.74 1.56
C HIS A 169 -14.82 -0.62 0.77
N GLY A 170 -16.03 -0.87 0.26
CA GLY A 170 -16.73 0.10 -0.58
C GLY A 170 -17.06 1.44 0.11
N ASN A 171 -17.03 1.46 1.45
CA ASN A 171 -17.21 2.66 2.28
C ASN A 171 -15.88 3.37 2.63
N GLU A 172 -14.74 2.71 2.45
CA GLU A 172 -13.40 3.25 2.70
C GLU A 172 -12.72 3.72 1.41
N TYR A 173 -13.05 3.08 0.29
CA TYR A 173 -12.54 3.40 -1.04
C TYR A 173 -13.62 4.03 -1.94
N THR A 174 -13.28 5.18 -2.53
CA THR A 174 -13.99 5.71 -3.70
C THR A 174 -13.63 4.94 -4.96
N ASN A 175 -14.42 5.09 -6.03
CA ASN A 175 -14.12 4.43 -7.32
C ASN A 175 -12.72 4.78 -7.85
N ASP A 176 -12.31 6.04 -7.73
CA ASP A 176 -10.98 6.50 -8.15
C ASP A 176 -9.86 5.84 -7.33
N GLN A 177 -10.06 5.67 -6.03
CA GLN A 177 -9.07 5.00 -5.19
C GLN A 177 -8.98 3.49 -5.49
N ILE A 178 -10.10 2.83 -5.82
CA ILE A 178 -10.08 1.44 -6.30
C ILE A 178 -9.33 1.35 -7.64
N LEU A 179 -9.60 2.28 -8.56
CA LEU A 179 -8.92 2.34 -9.85
C LEU A 179 -7.41 2.59 -9.68
N GLU A 180 -7.01 3.43 -8.72
CA GLU A 180 -5.62 3.63 -8.33
C GLU A 180 -4.98 2.33 -7.81
N GLU A 181 -5.65 1.58 -6.93
CA GLU A 181 -5.17 0.27 -6.47
C GLU A 181 -5.03 -0.74 -7.61
N MET A 182 -6.01 -0.82 -8.51
CA MET A 182 -5.88 -1.66 -9.71
C MET A 182 -4.72 -1.21 -10.60
N GLY A 183 -4.50 0.10 -10.71
CA GLY A 183 -3.38 0.67 -11.46
C GLY A 183 -2.02 0.30 -10.87
N LYS A 184 -1.89 0.31 -9.54
CA LYS A 184 -0.70 -0.18 -8.82
C LYS A 184 -0.38 -1.62 -9.22
N TRP A 185 -1.34 -2.55 -9.11
CA TRP A 185 -1.13 -3.95 -9.52
C TRP A 185 -0.78 -4.10 -10.99
N LYS A 186 -1.40 -3.31 -11.87
CA LYS A 186 -1.09 -3.33 -13.30
C LYS A 186 0.37 -2.97 -13.60
N THR A 187 0.98 -2.04 -12.84
CA THR A 187 2.42 -1.73 -13.00
C THR A 187 3.32 -2.92 -12.71
N LEU A 188 2.90 -3.82 -11.82
CA LEU A 188 3.65 -5.04 -11.49
C LEU A 188 3.42 -6.16 -12.51
N PHE A 189 2.20 -6.26 -13.06
CA PHE A 189 1.87 -7.25 -14.08
C PHE A 189 2.54 -6.99 -15.42
N PHE A 190 2.76 -5.71 -15.76
CA PHE A 190 3.30 -5.28 -17.06
C PHE A 190 4.40 -4.22 -16.88
N PRO A 191 5.51 -4.52 -16.18
CA PRO A 191 6.50 -3.53 -15.79
C PRO A 191 7.07 -2.77 -16.99
N GLY A 192 7.53 -3.47 -18.04
CA GLY A 192 8.10 -2.83 -19.23
C GLY A 192 7.15 -1.86 -19.94
N PRO A 193 5.95 -2.30 -20.37
CA PRO A 193 4.96 -1.42 -20.99
C PRO A 193 4.55 -0.24 -20.09
N MET A 194 4.43 -0.46 -18.78
CA MET A 194 4.02 0.58 -17.85
C MET A 194 5.11 1.63 -17.62
N THR A 195 6.39 1.24 -17.60
CA THR A 195 7.52 2.20 -17.59
C THR A 195 7.54 3.02 -18.88
N ALA A 196 7.33 2.40 -20.04
CA ALA A 196 7.25 3.12 -21.31
C ALA A 196 6.09 4.13 -21.33
N LYS A 197 4.94 3.73 -20.77
CA LYS A 197 3.77 4.61 -20.62
C LYS A 197 4.01 5.76 -19.65
N ALA A 198 4.69 5.52 -18.53
CA ALA A 198 5.09 6.57 -17.59
C ALA A 198 5.95 7.64 -18.27
N LYS A 199 6.96 7.21 -19.03
CA LYS A 199 7.81 8.12 -19.82
C LYS A 199 6.99 8.94 -20.82
N ALA A 200 6.09 8.30 -21.55
CA ALA A 200 5.24 8.97 -22.54
C ALA A 200 4.30 10.02 -21.91
N LEU A 201 3.73 9.73 -20.73
CA LEU A 201 2.88 10.68 -20.00
C LEU A 201 3.70 11.90 -19.59
N SER A 202 4.88 11.67 -19.00
CA SER A 202 5.79 12.75 -18.57
C SER A 202 6.22 13.64 -19.75
N GLU A 203 6.61 13.05 -20.88
CA GLU A 203 7.02 13.80 -22.08
C GLU A 203 5.90 14.68 -22.65
N LYS A 204 4.63 14.31 -22.44
CA LYS A 204 3.46 15.06 -22.89
C LYS A 204 2.89 16.01 -21.84
N GLY A 205 3.56 16.17 -20.69
CA GLY A 205 3.08 17.01 -19.59
C GLY A 205 1.76 16.53 -18.98
N ILE A 206 1.47 15.23 -19.08
CA ILE A 206 0.32 14.61 -18.43
C ILE A 206 0.76 14.19 -17.03
N GLU A 207 -0.06 14.51 -16.04
CA GLU A 207 0.18 14.13 -14.65
C GLU A 207 0.45 12.63 -14.52
N LEU A 208 1.56 12.28 -13.86
CA LEU A 208 1.92 10.90 -13.60
C LEU A 208 1.27 10.44 -12.29
N ASN A 209 0.22 9.66 -12.41
CA ASN A 209 -0.41 8.94 -11.30
C ASN A 209 -0.91 7.57 -11.79
N TYR A 210 -1.25 6.68 -10.86
CA TYR A 210 -1.67 5.31 -11.20
C TYR A 210 -2.94 5.23 -12.04
N ILE A 211 -3.86 6.19 -11.87
CA ILE A 211 -5.09 6.27 -12.67
C ILE A 211 -4.73 6.54 -14.13
N ASN A 212 -3.96 7.60 -14.41
CA ASN A 212 -3.54 7.95 -15.77
C ASN A 212 -2.71 6.83 -16.42
N LEU A 213 -1.78 6.24 -15.66
CA LEU A 213 -0.98 5.09 -16.09
C LEU A 213 -1.85 3.91 -16.51
N ALA A 214 -2.84 3.55 -15.68
CA ALA A 214 -3.69 2.38 -15.93
C ALA A 214 -4.85 2.67 -16.89
N SER A 215 -5.15 3.93 -17.18
CA SER A 215 -6.35 4.33 -17.89
C SER A 215 -6.39 3.93 -19.37
N ASN A 216 -7.63 3.73 -19.84
CA ASN A 216 -7.95 3.65 -21.26
C ASN A 216 -7.75 4.96 -22.02
N LYS A 217 -7.87 6.12 -21.35
CA LYS A 217 -7.73 7.45 -21.96
C LYS A 217 -6.39 7.62 -22.67
N TYR A 218 -5.32 7.08 -22.11
CA TYR A 218 -3.96 7.17 -22.65
C TYR A 218 -3.44 5.85 -23.23
N ARG A 219 -4.33 4.93 -23.62
CA ARG A 219 -3.95 3.64 -24.20
C ARG A 219 -3.06 3.83 -25.44
N GLY A 220 -1.90 3.17 -25.44
CA GLY A 220 -0.99 3.18 -26.59
C GLY A 220 -0.23 4.49 -26.78
N ILE A 221 -0.25 5.39 -25.80
CA ILE A 221 0.58 6.60 -25.78
C ILE A 221 2.08 6.27 -25.81
N GLU A 222 2.45 5.09 -25.33
CA GLU A 222 3.79 4.52 -25.28
C GLU A 222 4.25 3.89 -26.61
N LYS A 223 3.38 3.79 -27.62
CA LYS A 223 3.73 3.17 -28.90
C LYS A 223 4.91 3.90 -29.55
N GLY A 224 5.94 3.14 -29.88
CA GLY A 224 7.18 3.67 -30.46
C GLY A 224 8.25 4.02 -29.42
N LEU A 225 7.95 3.93 -28.13
CA LEU A 225 8.96 3.98 -27.07
C LEU A 225 9.46 2.57 -26.76
N GLN A 226 10.77 2.43 -26.60
CA GLN A 226 11.36 1.20 -26.07
C GLN A 226 11.01 1.09 -24.58
N ALA A 227 10.50 -0.07 -24.18
CA ALA A 227 10.48 -0.44 -22.77
C ALA A 227 11.92 -0.45 -22.24
N ALA A 228 12.12 -0.05 -20.97
CA ALA A 228 13.42 -0.15 -20.32
C ALA A 228 13.98 -1.58 -20.47
N ALA A 229 15.30 -1.69 -20.65
CA ALA A 229 16.00 -2.93 -21.03
C ALA A 229 15.79 -4.12 -20.07
N ASP A 230 15.27 -3.86 -18.87
CA ASP A 230 15.27 -4.80 -17.74
C ASP A 230 13.86 -5.36 -17.42
N GLY A 231 12.81 -4.98 -18.17
CA GLY A 231 11.41 -5.27 -17.83
C GLY A 231 10.59 -5.95 -18.93
N SER A 232 11.22 -6.72 -19.82
CA SER A 232 10.70 -7.04 -21.17
C SER A 232 9.48 -7.97 -21.27
N GLY A 233 8.73 -8.23 -20.18
CA GLY A 233 7.65 -9.20 -20.21
C GLY A 233 6.54 -8.98 -19.18
N MET A 234 5.40 -9.60 -19.49
CA MET A 234 4.30 -9.86 -18.55
C MET A 234 4.82 -10.72 -17.37
N VAL A 235 4.47 -10.33 -16.15
CA VAL A 235 4.88 -11.05 -14.93
C VAL A 235 3.78 -12.02 -14.50
N GLY A 236 4.12 -13.30 -14.42
CA GLY A 236 3.20 -14.38 -14.09
C GLY A 236 2.03 -14.54 -15.08
N GLY A 237 1.01 -15.28 -14.65
CA GLY A 237 -0.20 -15.57 -15.41
C GLY A 237 -0.20 -16.91 -16.13
N CYS A 238 0.58 -17.88 -15.64
CA CYS A 238 0.59 -19.27 -16.10
C CYS A 238 -0.58 -20.11 -15.56
#